data_AF-A0A958LRH7-F1
#
_entry.id   AF-A0A958LRH7-F1
#
_cell.length_a   1.000
_cell.length_b   1.000
_cell.length_c   1.000
_cell.angle_alpha   90.00
_cell.angle_beta   90.00
_cell.angle_gamma   90.00
#
_symmetry.space_group_name_H-M   'P 1'
#
loop_
_entity.id
_entity.type
_entity.pdbx_description
1 polymer ?
#
loop_
_entity_poly.entity_id
_entity_poly.type
_entity_poly.pdbx_seq_one_letter_code
_entity_poly.pdbx_strand_id
1 'polypeptide(L)'
;MGERKRVQDLVMAVLCLTSGALSFSCSPFHAAERDRTDTNSLGQATPGTQQSLSVTSFSTTLYPVLKANCGSCHGTYVHPLFAVSDIRFAHDAVISYNLVNLQDPSTSSVLSKIGSGHQSVNTSLNNDLERSIRDWAGLMDPSKDHQAPSVRVISPLDQATVSGSLFIHVSATDNVGVTSVTLVLNGKVLNALELTQPPFGWPWDTTKVANGTHTLAAQAKDGAGNIATSTVVTVTVNNVASTPSPPPPPPPPVAEDSYTWISQNILVPKCLSCHSASTHYKGVDYSTYAKTISTGGVVSGNPGASKLYTTCQNGSMPKNSGKLSSDQLNALSTWIINGAKQ
;
A
#
# COMPACT_ATOMS: atom_id res chain seq x y z
N MET A 1 33.59 -85.48 30.23
CA MET A 1 32.31 -84.92 29.75
C MET A 1 32.60 -83.51 29.29
N GLY A 2 32.76 -83.34 27.98
CA GLY A 2 33.32 -82.14 27.35
C GLY A 2 32.25 -81.07 27.06
N GLU A 3 32.60 -79.92 26.48
CA GLU A 3 33.91 -79.46 26.03
C GLU A 3 33.82 -77.96 25.70
N ARG A 4 34.69 -77.14 26.33
CA ARG A 4 35.57 -76.09 25.75
C ARG A 4 34.94 -75.00 24.85
N LYS A 5 35.31 -73.70 24.90
CA LYS A 5 36.45 -72.98 25.50
C LYS A 5 36.29 -71.47 25.20
N ARG A 6 36.57 -70.63 26.23
CA ARG A 6 37.52 -69.48 26.31
C ARG A 6 37.32 -68.27 25.35
N VAL A 7 37.62 -67.02 25.74
CA VAL A 7 38.76 -66.53 26.54
C VAL A 7 38.38 -65.23 27.29
N GLN A 8 38.66 -65.19 28.59
CA GLN A 8 38.89 -63.98 29.39
C GLN A 8 40.40 -63.79 29.61
N ASP A 9 40.79 -62.51 29.69
CA ASP A 9 41.87 -61.90 30.46
C ASP A 9 43.37 -62.15 30.20
N LEU A 10 44.07 -61.02 30.38
CA LEU A 10 45.49 -60.77 30.70
C LEU A 10 46.53 -60.89 29.59
N VAL A 11 47.34 -59.83 29.41
CA VAL A 11 48.82 -59.84 29.54
C VAL A 11 49.43 -58.46 29.23
N MET A 12 50.13 -57.95 30.25
CA MET A 12 51.40 -57.20 30.26
C MET A 12 51.46 -55.70 29.91
N ALA A 13 51.73 -54.94 30.98
CA ALA A 13 52.56 -53.76 30.95
C ALA A 13 53.97 -54.10 30.43
N VAL A 14 54.47 -53.29 29.47
CA VAL A 14 55.90 -53.08 29.23
C VAL A 14 56.11 -51.59 29.06
N LEU A 15 56.99 -51.04 29.90
CA LEU A 15 57.50 -49.68 29.81
C LEU A 15 58.17 -49.43 28.45
N CYS A 16 57.86 -48.31 27.81
CA CYS A 16 58.81 -47.62 26.96
C CYS A 16 58.71 -46.12 27.24
N LEU A 17 59.79 -45.57 27.79
CA LEU A 17 60.01 -44.14 28.02
C LEU A 17 60.22 -43.41 26.70
N THR A 18 59.92 -42.11 26.75
CA THR A 18 60.38 -41.00 25.90
C THR A 18 59.45 -40.50 24.79
N SER A 19 59.09 -39.22 24.95
CA SER A 19 58.91 -38.22 23.89
C SER A 19 57.53 -38.07 23.22
N GLY A 20 56.81 -37.02 23.63
CA GLY A 20 56.15 -36.09 22.69
C GLY A 20 54.72 -36.39 22.25
N ALA A 21 53.92 -35.31 22.21
CA ALA A 21 52.57 -35.19 21.66
C ALA A 21 51.40 -35.70 22.54
N LEU A 22 50.78 -34.76 23.28
CA LEU A 22 49.40 -34.89 23.73
C LEU A 22 48.47 -34.64 22.53
N SER A 23 48.15 -35.71 21.79
CA SER A 23 46.99 -35.76 20.92
C SER A 23 45.78 -36.20 21.73
N PHE A 24 44.89 -35.26 22.05
CA PHE A 24 43.56 -35.60 22.56
C PHE A 24 42.77 -36.28 21.43
N SER A 25 42.54 -37.57 21.57
CA SER A 25 41.65 -38.34 20.71
C SER A 25 40.22 -37.82 20.86
N CYS A 26 39.61 -37.41 19.76
CA CYS A 26 38.19 -37.15 19.66
C CYS A 26 37.44 -38.49 19.72
N SER A 27 36.79 -38.80 20.85
CA SER A 27 35.79 -39.88 20.90
C SER A 27 34.47 -39.36 20.32
N PRO A 28 33.78 -40.13 19.46
CA PRO A 28 32.52 -39.71 18.88
C PRO A 28 31.44 -39.74 19.96
N PHE A 29 30.86 -38.59 20.27
CA PHE A 29 29.65 -38.49 21.09
C PHE A 29 28.51 -39.09 20.28
N HIS A 30 28.03 -40.27 20.69
CA HIS A 30 26.81 -40.86 20.14
C HIS A 30 25.65 -39.91 20.44
N ALA A 31 25.08 -39.32 19.39
CA ALA A 31 23.78 -38.67 19.47
C ALA A 31 22.75 -39.76 19.81
N ALA A 32 22.27 -39.76 21.05
CA ALA A 32 21.07 -40.50 21.40
C ALA A 32 19.90 -39.85 20.65
N GLU A 33 19.40 -40.53 19.62
CA GLU A 33 18.06 -40.29 19.09
C GLU A 33 17.07 -40.45 20.24
N ARG A 34 16.57 -39.34 20.78
CA ARG A 34 15.38 -39.37 21.61
C ARG A 34 14.17 -39.20 20.71
N ASP A 35 13.47 -40.32 20.59
CA ASP A 35 12.10 -40.48 20.15
C ASP A 35 11.22 -39.31 20.65
N ARG A 36 10.79 -38.45 19.71
CA ARG A 36 9.87 -37.35 19.97
C ARG A 36 8.44 -37.88 19.85
N THR A 37 7.92 -38.44 20.93
CA THR A 37 6.48 -38.50 21.15
C THR A 37 6.08 -37.37 22.09
N ASP A 38 5.95 -36.15 21.56
CA ASP A 38 5.18 -35.10 22.22
C ASP A 38 4.04 -34.71 21.29
N THR A 39 2.87 -35.23 21.62
CA THR A 39 1.57 -34.82 21.10
C THR A 39 1.27 -33.40 21.57
N ASN A 40 1.60 -32.39 20.76
CA ASN A 40 0.96 -31.08 20.86
C ASN A 40 0.31 -30.75 19.52
N SER A 41 -1.02 -30.82 19.51
CA SER A 41 -1.87 -30.59 18.34
C SER A 41 -2.05 -29.09 18.13
N LEU A 42 -1.12 -28.47 17.42
CA LEU A 42 -1.31 -27.20 16.71
C LEU A 42 -1.07 -27.50 15.23
N GLY A 43 -1.96 -27.02 14.35
CA GLY A 43 -1.98 -27.35 12.91
C GLY A 43 -0.58 -27.29 12.28
N GLN A 44 -0.02 -28.46 11.98
CA GLN A 44 1.40 -28.60 11.68
C GLN A 44 1.74 -28.07 10.29
N ALA A 45 2.42 -26.93 10.23
CA ALA A 45 3.35 -26.68 9.15
C ALA A 45 4.45 -27.77 9.18
N THR A 46 4.94 -28.18 8.01
CA THR A 46 5.99 -29.20 7.89
C THR A 46 7.22 -28.85 8.75
N PRO A 47 7.92 -29.83 9.35
CA PRO A 47 9.05 -29.59 10.26
C PRO A 47 10.14 -28.64 9.74
N GLY A 48 10.37 -28.61 8.42
CA GLY A 48 11.29 -27.65 7.79
C GLY A 48 10.81 -26.20 7.77
N THR A 49 9.49 -25.98 7.72
CA THR A 49 8.87 -24.65 7.75
C THR A 49 8.95 -24.02 9.14
N GLN A 50 8.72 -24.82 10.19
CA GLN A 50 8.82 -24.37 11.58
C GLN A 50 10.26 -24.01 11.99
N GLN A 51 11.25 -24.78 11.54
CA GLN A 51 12.67 -24.46 11.79
C GLN A 51 13.12 -23.20 11.06
N SER A 52 12.65 -22.98 9.83
CA SER A 52 12.95 -21.76 9.05
C SER A 52 12.34 -20.49 9.68
N LEU A 53 11.10 -20.59 10.17
CA LEU A 53 10.43 -19.51 10.91
C LEU A 53 11.16 -19.20 12.22
N SER A 54 11.55 -20.21 13.00
CA SER A 54 12.31 -20.05 14.24
C SER A 54 13.62 -19.28 14.04
N VAL A 55 14.40 -19.63 13.01
CA VAL A 55 15.68 -18.96 12.70
C VAL A 55 15.45 -17.52 12.23
N THR A 56 14.41 -17.29 11.41
CA THR A 56 14.06 -15.96 10.94
C THR A 56 13.63 -15.06 12.09
N SER A 57 12.74 -15.54 12.96
CA SER A 57 12.29 -14.83 14.16
C SER A 57 13.44 -14.54 15.11
N PHE A 58 14.35 -15.50 15.34
CA PHE A 58 15.57 -15.29 16.13
C PHE A 58 16.44 -14.17 15.55
N SER A 59 16.59 -14.13 14.23
CA SER A 59 17.45 -13.16 13.53
C SER A 59 17.03 -11.71 13.71
N THR A 60 15.72 -11.46 13.86
CA THR A 60 15.14 -10.12 13.96
C THR A 60 14.87 -9.68 15.40
N THR A 61 14.86 -10.61 16.37
CA THR A 61 14.50 -10.35 17.77
C THR A 61 15.71 -10.46 18.70
N LEU A 62 16.09 -11.68 19.07
CA LEU A 62 17.12 -11.96 20.08
C LEU A 62 18.55 -11.79 19.54
N TYR A 63 18.80 -12.19 18.29
CA TYR A 63 20.16 -12.19 17.73
C TYR A 63 20.84 -10.81 17.74
N PRO A 64 20.20 -9.68 17.35
CA PRO A 64 20.83 -8.37 17.39
C PRO A 64 21.31 -7.98 18.79
N VAL A 65 20.52 -8.30 19.82
CA VAL A 65 20.86 -8.01 21.22
C VAL A 65 22.04 -8.86 21.67
N LEU A 66 22.04 -10.17 21.37
CA LEU A 66 23.17 -11.06 21.66
C LEU A 66 24.44 -10.64 20.90
N LYS A 67 24.31 -10.27 19.62
CA LYS A 67 25.45 -9.90 18.79
C LYS A 67 26.12 -8.62 19.29
N ALA A 68 25.34 -7.60 19.59
CA ALA A 68 25.84 -6.31 20.03
C ALA A 68 26.53 -6.38 21.40
N ASN A 69 26.02 -7.22 22.31
CA ASN A 69 26.45 -7.20 23.71
C ASN A 69 27.33 -8.40 24.11
N CYS A 70 27.22 -9.53 23.40
CA CYS A 70 27.96 -10.76 23.71
C CYS A 70 28.91 -11.18 22.59
N GLY A 71 28.84 -10.55 21.41
CA GLY A 71 29.56 -10.96 20.20
C GLY A 71 31.08 -10.88 20.29
N SER A 72 31.64 -9.97 21.11
CA SER A 72 33.09 -9.85 21.30
C SER A 72 33.72 -11.11 21.91
N CYS A 73 32.96 -11.85 22.72
CA CYS A 73 33.43 -13.09 23.35
C CYS A 73 32.77 -14.33 22.71
N HIS A 74 31.44 -14.36 22.65
CA HIS A 74 30.64 -15.49 22.17
C HIS A 74 30.48 -15.53 20.65
N GLY A 75 31.15 -14.63 19.92
CA GLY A 75 31.22 -14.65 18.46
C GLY A 75 32.48 -15.29 17.88
N THR A 76 33.48 -15.62 18.70
CA THR A 76 34.74 -16.21 18.19
C THR A 76 35.49 -17.06 19.21
N TYR A 77 35.51 -16.66 20.49
CA TYR A 77 36.48 -17.19 21.45
C TYR A 77 35.88 -18.00 22.60
N VAL A 78 34.66 -17.66 23.03
CA VAL A 78 34.05 -18.23 24.23
C VAL A 78 32.85 -19.08 23.85
N HIS A 79 32.88 -20.36 24.23
CA HIS A 79 31.73 -21.25 24.09
C HIS A 79 30.68 -21.00 25.20
N PRO A 80 29.38 -21.13 24.90
CA PRO A 80 28.81 -21.44 23.59
C PRO A 80 28.92 -20.26 22.60
N LEU A 81 29.09 -20.59 21.32
CA LEU A 81 29.24 -19.63 20.23
C LEU A 81 27.87 -19.18 19.69
N PHE A 82 27.10 -18.48 20.52
CA PHE A 82 25.73 -18.04 20.21
C PHE A 82 25.63 -16.63 19.61
N ALA A 83 26.75 -15.97 19.32
CA ALA A 83 26.80 -14.62 18.77
C ALA A 83 27.74 -14.53 17.54
N VAL A 84 27.91 -15.63 16.81
CA VAL A 84 28.65 -15.70 15.55
C VAL A 84 27.86 -15.06 14.40
N SER A 85 28.51 -14.78 13.26
CA SER A 85 27.84 -14.18 12.09
C SER A 85 26.90 -15.13 11.35
N ASP A 86 27.12 -16.45 11.44
CA ASP A 86 26.18 -17.44 10.94
C ASP A 86 24.98 -17.52 11.89
N ILE A 87 23.86 -16.91 11.48
CA ILE A 87 22.65 -16.78 12.29
C ILE A 87 22.05 -18.16 12.60
N ARG A 88 22.11 -19.11 11.66
CA ARG A 88 21.56 -20.45 11.88
C ARG A 88 22.39 -21.21 12.90
N PHE A 89 23.72 -21.08 12.83
CA PHE A 89 24.61 -21.64 13.84
C PHE A 89 24.40 -20.99 15.21
N ALA A 90 24.29 -19.67 15.27
CA ALA A 90 24.04 -18.94 16.51
C ALA A 90 22.70 -19.34 17.14
N HIS A 91 21.65 -19.45 16.34
CA HIS A 91 20.34 -19.97 16.73
C HIS A 91 20.44 -21.38 17.32
N ASP A 92 21.06 -22.29 16.58
CA ASP A 92 21.20 -23.69 16.99
C ASP A 92 22.00 -23.78 18.29
N ALA A 93 23.03 -22.94 18.47
CA ALA A 93 23.77 -22.86 19.74
C ALA A 93 22.90 -22.36 20.91
N VAL A 94 22.04 -21.36 20.71
CA VAL A 94 21.11 -20.88 21.76
C VAL A 94 20.19 -22.02 22.24
N ILE A 95 19.63 -22.77 21.30
CA ILE A 95 18.72 -23.88 21.60
C ILE A 95 19.46 -25.08 22.18
N SER A 96 20.54 -25.54 21.54
CA SER A 96 21.28 -26.74 21.96
C SER A 96 21.93 -26.60 23.34
N TYR A 97 22.32 -25.38 23.73
CA TYR A 97 22.86 -25.11 25.06
C TYR A 97 21.78 -24.67 26.07
N ASN A 98 20.51 -24.70 25.69
CA ASN A 98 19.37 -24.33 26.54
C ASN A 98 19.57 -22.95 27.21
N LEU A 99 20.04 -21.98 26.41
CA LEU A 99 20.34 -20.63 26.88
C LEU A 99 19.07 -19.83 27.20
N VAL A 100 17.98 -20.22 26.55
CA VAL A 100 16.70 -19.52 26.54
C VAL A 100 15.57 -20.48 26.82
N ASN A 101 14.65 -20.07 27.69
CA ASN A 101 13.38 -20.74 27.88
C ASN A 101 12.29 -19.94 27.15
N LEU A 102 11.83 -20.44 26.00
CA LEU A 102 10.78 -19.78 25.21
C LEU A 102 9.40 -19.86 25.87
N GLN A 103 9.19 -20.80 26.79
CA GLN A 103 7.92 -20.95 27.50
C GLN A 103 7.82 -19.96 28.68
N ASP A 104 8.93 -19.73 29.36
CA ASP A 104 9.05 -18.75 30.45
C ASP A 104 10.37 -17.97 30.31
N PRO A 105 10.36 -16.87 29.51
CA PRO A 105 11.55 -16.07 29.22
C PRO A 105 12.31 -15.60 30.46
N SER A 106 11.62 -15.31 31.55
CA SER A 106 12.21 -14.82 32.80
C SER A 106 13.15 -15.84 33.46
N THR A 107 12.96 -17.13 33.17
CA THR A 107 13.77 -18.24 33.71
C THR A 107 14.94 -18.63 32.81
N SER A 108 15.16 -17.88 31.72
CA SER A 108 16.24 -18.16 30.77
C SER A 108 17.63 -18.12 31.44
N SER A 109 18.48 -19.10 31.13
CA SER A 109 19.79 -19.22 31.76
C SER A 109 20.75 -18.08 31.40
N VAL A 110 20.58 -17.47 30.22
CA VAL A 110 21.31 -16.24 29.84
C VAL A 110 21.01 -15.07 30.79
N LEU A 111 19.76 -14.92 31.24
CA LEU A 111 19.34 -13.84 32.14
C LEU A 111 19.87 -14.06 33.56
N SER A 112 19.83 -15.30 34.06
CA SER A 112 20.40 -15.63 35.37
C SER A 112 21.92 -15.49 35.38
N LYS A 113 22.59 -15.82 34.27
CA LYS A 113 24.04 -15.62 34.13
C LYS A 113 24.43 -14.15 34.14
N ILE A 114 23.70 -13.29 33.45
CA ILE A 114 23.95 -11.84 33.46
C ILE A 114 23.57 -11.24 34.82
N GLY A 115 22.42 -11.64 35.38
CA GLY A 115 21.94 -11.19 36.69
C GLY A 115 22.87 -11.55 37.86
N SER A 116 23.69 -12.60 37.71
CA SER A 116 24.76 -12.96 38.65
C SER A 116 26.08 -12.19 38.43
N GLY A 117 26.06 -11.13 37.61
CA GLY A 117 27.18 -10.20 37.45
C GLY A 117 28.20 -10.59 36.39
N HIS A 118 27.80 -11.32 35.33
CA HIS A 118 28.69 -11.65 34.23
C HIS A 118 29.29 -10.37 33.61
N GLN A 119 30.60 -10.18 33.78
CA GLN A 119 31.40 -9.06 33.24
C GLN A 119 30.79 -7.66 33.49
N SER A 120 30.21 -7.45 34.68
CA SER A 120 29.68 -6.13 35.10
C SER A 120 28.56 -5.57 34.21
N VAL A 121 27.82 -6.45 33.55
CA VAL A 121 26.71 -6.08 32.66
C VAL A 121 25.51 -5.54 33.45
N ASN A 122 24.97 -4.42 32.99
CA ASN A 122 23.88 -3.64 33.59
C ASN A 122 22.51 -4.39 33.54
N THR A 123 21.68 -4.22 34.57
CA THR A 123 20.27 -4.70 34.65
C THR A 123 19.40 -4.31 33.45
N SER A 124 19.68 -3.19 32.77
CA SER A 124 19.03 -2.78 31.53
C SER A 124 19.18 -3.81 30.41
N LEU A 125 20.34 -4.47 30.27
CA LEU A 125 20.52 -5.49 29.24
C LEU A 125 19.66 -6.73 29.53
N ASN A 126 19.47 -7.08 30.80
CA ASN A 126 18.57 -8.18 31.17
C ASN A 126 17.14 -7.91 30.71
N ASN A 127 16.64 -6.69 30.88
CA ASN A 127 15.31 -6.32 30.43
C ASN A 127 15.17 -6.38 28.90
N ASP A 128 16.21 -5.93 28.17
CA ASP A 128 16.22 -5.97 26.70
C ASP A 128 16.32 -7.41 26.16
N LEU A 129 17.13 -8.27 26.79
CA LEU A 129 17.21 -9.69 26.47
C LEU A 129 15.91 -10.41 26.78
N GLU A 130 15.31 -10.17 27.94
CA GLU A 130 14.05 -10.81 28.31
C GLU A 130 12.91 -10.40 27.37
N ARG A 131 12.85 -9.12 26.97
CA ARG A 131 11.92 -8.63 25.96
C ARG A 131 12.15 -9.31 24.60
N SER A 132 13.38 -9.31 24.11
CA SER A 132 13.69 -9.92 22.82
C SER A 132 13.49 -11.44 22.78
N ILE A 133 13.65 -12.15 23.91
CA ILE A 133 13.27 -13.56 24.05
C ILE A 133 11.75 -13.72 23.97
N ARG A 134 10.98 -12.87 24.65
CA ARG A 134 9.50 -12.86 24.54
C ARG A 134 9.06 -12.62 23.11
N ASP A 135 9.65 -11.65 22.43
CA ASP A 135 9.33 -11.33 21.03
C ASP A 135 9.65 -12.54 20.12
N TRP A 136 10.80 -13.19 20.32
CA TRP A 136 11.16 -14.41 19.60
C TRP A 136 10.13 -15.54 19.83
N ALA A 137 9.74 -15.76 21.08
CA ALA A 137 8.77 -16.78 21.45
C ALA A 137 7.37 -16.49 20.87
N GLY A 138 6.92 -15.22 20.91
CA GLY A 138 5.64 -14.79 20.34
C GLY A 138 5.57 -15.02 18.82
N LEU A 139 6.69 -14.83 18.11
CA LEU A 139 6.79 -15.17 16.68
C LEU A 139 6.80 -16.68 16.38
N MET A 140 6.94 -17.55 17.38
CA MET A 140 6.92 -19.00 17.23
C MET A 140 5.63 -19.65 17.74
N ASP A 141 4.96 -19.02 18.70
CA ASP A 141 3.67 -19.43 19.24
C ASP A 141 2.70 -18.25 19.16
N PRO A 142 1.75 -18.27 18.21
CA PRO A 142 0.75 -17.21 18.08
C PRO A 142 -0.05 -16.93 19.35
N SER A 143 -0.11 -17.85 20.30
CA SER A 143 -0.80 -17.63 21.58
C SER A 143 0.01 -16.80 22.59
N LYS A 144 1.29 -16.52 22.29
CA LYS A 144 2.24 -15.79 23.15
C LYS A 144 2.58 -14.39 22.64
N ASP A 145 1.95 -13.96 21.55
CA ASP A 145 2.12 -12.59 21.07
C ASP A 145 1.61 -11.56 22.11
N HIS A 146 2.33 -10.46 22.25
CA HIS A 146 1.99 -9.34 23.12
C HIS A 146 1.78 -8.03 22.35
N GLN A 147 2.06 -8.03 21.04
CA GLN A 147 1.85 -6.88 20.19
C GLN A 147 0.44 -6.95 19.61
N ALA A 148 -0.28 -5.83 19.66
CA ALA A 148 -1.61 -5.76 19.08
C ALA A 148 -1.52 -5.44 17.57
N PRO A 149 -2.49 -5.91 16.76
CA PRO A 149 -2.54 -5.59 15.34
C PRO A 149 -2.58 -4.08 15.03
N SER A 150 -2.10 -3.69 13.86
CA SER A 150 -2.36 -2.39 13.26
C SER A 150 -3.52 -2.50 12.28
N VAL A 151 -4.53 -1.64 12.39
CA VAL A 151 -5.77 -1.70 11.59
C VAL A 151 -6.23 -0.32 11.11
N ARG A 152 -6.68 -0.25 9.86
CA ARG A 152 -7.12 0.98 9.19
C ARG A 152 -8.25 0.71 8.18
N VAL A 153 -9.29 1.55 8.20
CA VAL A 153 -10.25 1.64 7.09
C VAL A 153 -9.60 2.37 5.90
N ILE A 154 -9.57 1.71 4.73
CA ILE A 154 -8.98 2.22 3.48
C ILE A 154 -10.03 2.97 2.66
N SER A 155 -11.23 2.41 2.59
CA SER A 155 -12.36 2.93 1.82
C SER A 155 -13.67 2.56 2.54
N PRO A 156 -14.68 3.44 2.53
CA PRO A 156 -14.66 4.82 2.05
C PRO A 156 -13.69 5.70 2.87
N LEU A 157 -13.26 6.83 2.29
CA LEU A 157 -12.40 7.81 2.98
C LEU A 157 -13.22 8.62 3.99
N ASP A 158 -12.54 9.23 4.96
CA ASP A 158 -13.18 10.14 5.90
C ASP A 158 -13.84 11.32 5.18
N GLN A 159 -15.03 11.70 5.67
CA GLN A 159 -15.94 12.69 5.10
C GLN A 159 -16.51 12.35 3.71
N ALA A 160 -16.33 11.13 3.20
CA ALA A 160 -16.92 10.74 1.92
C ALA A 160 -18.45 10.76 1.96
N THR A 161 -19.08 11.22 0.87
CA THR A 161 -20.51 10.99 0.63
C THR A 161 -20.67 9.71 -0.18
N VAL A 162 -21.49 8.79 0.32
CA VAL A 162 -21.69 7.45 -0.25
C VAL A 162 -23.17 7.21 -0.56
N SER A 163 -23.44 6.40 -1.57
CA SER A 163 -24.80 6.04 -1.99
C SER A 163 -24.80 4.69 -2.72
N GLY A 164 -25.96 4.05 -2.81
CA GLY A 164 -26.11 2.75 -3.46
C GLY A 164 -25.30 1.65 -2.78
N SER A 165 -24.64 0.82 -3.59
CA SER A 165 -23.82 -0.32 -3.11
C SER A 165 -22.34 -0.04 -3.32
N LEU A 166 -21.55 -0.17 -2.26
CA LEU A 166 -20.09 -0.07 -2.31
C LEU A 166 -19.43 -1.14 -1.44
N PHE A 167 -18.10 -1.15 -1.40
CA PHE A 167 -17.33 -1.98 -0.47
C PHE A 167 -16.64 -1.11 0.58
N ILE A 168 -16.68 -1.59 1.83
CA ILE A 168 -15.82 -1.10 2.90
C ILE A 168 -14.55 -1.96 2.87
N HIS A 169 -13.40 -1.34 2.67
CA HIS A 169 -12.10 -2.02 2.64
C HIS A 169 -11.26 -1.65 3.85
N VAL A 170 -10.62 -2.65 4.44
CA VAL A 170 -9.78 -2.51 5.63
C VAL A 170 -8.41 -3.14 5.38
N SER A 171 -7.37 -2.52 5.92
CA SER A 171 -6.04 -3.10 6.07
C SER A 171 -5.85 -3.47 7.54
N ALA A 172 -5.38 -4.69 7.79
CA ALA A 172 -4.95 -5.13 9.09
C ALA A 172 -3.64 -5.93 8.95
N THR A 173 -2.67 -5.64 9.79
CA THR A 173 -1.35 -6.28 9.81
C THR A 173 -0.88 -6.47 11.23
N ASP A 174 -0.08 -7.48 11.47
CA ASP A 174 0.48 -7.81 12.77
C ASP A 174 1.84 -8.51 12.59
N ASN A 175 2.71 -8.52 13.61
CA ASN A 175 4.04 -9.15 13.55
C ASN A 175 3.97 -10.68 13.47
N VAL A 176 2.97 -11.32 14.08
CA VAL A 176 2.74 -12.77 13.95
C VAL A 176 1.66 -13.04 12.93
N GLY A 177 0.55 -12.30 13.01
CA GLY A 177 -0.55 -12.44 12.08
C GLY A 177 -1.89 -12.08 12.68
N VAL A 178 -2.74 -11.52 11.82
CA VAL A 178 -4.13 -11.22 12.17
C VAL A 178 -4.97 -12.48 11.97
N THR A 179 -5.67 -12.90 13.02
CA THR A 179 -6.59 -14.04 12.96
C THR A 179 -7.97 -13.61 12.47
N SER A 180 -8.41 -12.40 12.82
CA SER A 180 -9.70 -11.90 12.33
C SER A 180 -9.82 -10.38 12.31
N VAL A 181 -10.72 -9.89 11.45
CA VAL A 181 -11.13 -8.49 11.37
C VAL A 181 -12.65 -8.41 11.35
N THR A 182 -13.21 -7.51 12.16
CA THR A 182 -14.65 -7.27 12.27
C THR A 182 -14.97 -5.80 12.02
N LEU A 183 -16.06 -5.54 11.29
CA LEU A 183 -16.55 -4.18 11.04
C LEU A 183 -17.27 -3.61 12.28
N VAL A 184 -17.01 -2.34 12.56
CA VAL A 184 -17.71 -1.55 13.57
C VAL A 184 -18.49 -0.45 12.86
N LEU A 185 -19.83 -0.52 12.91
CA LEU A 185 -20.73 0.45 12.29
C LEU A 185 -21.48 1.20 13.41
N ASN A 186 -21.40 2.53 13.41
CA ASN A 186 -22.06 3.39 14.42
C ASN A 186 -21.74 2.97 15.87
N GLY A 187 -20.47 2.63 16.13
CA GLY A 187 -19.98 2.17 17.44
C GLY A 187 -20.35 0.74 17.81
N LYS A 188 -21.12 0.02 16.97
CA LYS A 188 -21.51 -1.37 17.19
C LYS A 188 -20.61 -2.33 16.42
N VAL A 189 -19.96 -3.24 17.12
CA VAL A 189 -19.19 -4.34 16.52
C VAL A 189 -20.16 -5.34 15.88
N LEU A 190 -19.93 -5.66 14.60
CA LEU A 190 -20.76 -6.57 13.82
C LEU A 190 -20.09 -7.95 13.71
N ASN A 191 -19.96 -8.68 14.83
CA ASN A 191 -19.27 -9.98 14.91
C ASN A 191 -19.74 -11.03 13.88
N ALA A 192 -21.00 -10.96 13.43
CA ALA A 192 -21.51 -11.85 12.38
C ALA A 192 -20.85 -11.63 11.00
N LEU A 193 -20.07 -10.55 10.84
CA LEU A 193 -19.35 -10.19 9.63
C LEU A 193 -17.83 -10.33 9.82
N GLU A 194 -17.36 -11.19 10.71
CA GLU A 194 -15.92 -11.42 10.88
C GLU A 194 -15.28 -12.01 9.62
N LEU A 195 -14.10 -11.50 9.24
CA LEU A 195 -13.28 -12.02 8.15
C LEU A 195 -11.95 -12.53 8.70
N THR A 196 -11.55 -13.74 8.33
CA THR A 196 -10.35 -14.41 8.86
C THR A 196 -9.17 -14.45 7.87
N GLN A 197 -9.37 -13.96 6.64
CA GLN A 197 -8.38 -13.96 5.57
C GLN A 197 -8.46 -12.64 4.79
N PRO A 198 -7.32 -12.05 4.38
CA PRO A 198 -7.32 -10.91 3.48
C PRO A 198 -7.71 -11.33 2.03
N PRO A 199 -8.23 -10.43 1.19
CA PRO A 199 -8.49 -9.01 1.48
C PRO A 199 -9.73 -8.80 2.37
N PHE A 200 -9.62 -7.90 3.35
CA PHE A 200 -10.73 -7.59 4.26
C PHE A 200 -11.67 -6.57 3.63
N GLY A 201 -12.84 -7.04 3.19
CA GLY A 201 -13.83 -6.23 2.50
C GLY A 201 -15.26 -6.66 2.77
N TRP A 202 -16.14 -5.70 3.05
CA TRP A 202 -17.58 -5.94 3.23
C TRP A 202 -18.38 -5.25 2.14
N PRO A 203 -19.30 -5.95 1.46
CA PRO A 203 -20.31 -5.28 0.67
C PRO A 203 -21.21 -4.47 1.61
N TRP A 204 -21.40 -3.20 1.30
CA TRP A 204 -22.26 -2.30 2.04
C TRP A 204 -23.30 -1.68 1.11
N ASP A 205 -24.54 -2.09 1.34
CA ASP A 205 -25.72 -1.56 0.68
C ASP A 205 -26.26 -0.39 1.51
N THR A 206 -25.92 0.83 1.11
CA THR A 206 -26.31 2.04 1.83
C THR A 206 -27.81 2.33 1.70
N THR A 207 -28.53 1.69 0.79
CA THR A 207 -29.98 1.87 0.65
C THR A 207 -30.77 1.24 1.82
N LYS A 208 -30.11 0.37 2.59
CA LYS A 208 -30.67 -0.31 3.77
C LYS A 208 -30.40 0.42 5.09
N VAL A 209 -29.71 1.56 5.05
CA VAL A 209 -29.48 2.41 6.23
C VAL A 209 -30.08 3.80 6.01
N ALA A 210 -30.29 4.54 7.10
CA ALA A 210 -30.82 5.89 7.01
C ALA A 210 -29.86 6.83 6.27
N ASN A 211 -30.38 7.84 5.57
CA ASN A 211 -29.54 8.94 5.10
C ASN A 211 -29.03 9.75 6.30
N GLY A 212 -27.80 10.27 6.19
CA GLY A 212 -27.15 11.06 7.24
C GLY A 212 -25.75 10.55 7.57
N THR A 213 -25.22 10.98 8.72
CA THR A 213 -23.87 10.65 9.15
C THR A 213 -23.79 9.24 9.72
N HIS A 214 -22.83 8.45 9.24
CA HIS A 214 -22.47 7.14 9.76
C HIS A 214 -20.99 7.09 10.11
N THR A 215 -20.63 6.30 11.12
CA THR A 215 -19.23 6.09 11.51
C THR A 215 -18.82 4.65 11.26
N LEU A 216 -17.68 4.46 10.61
CA LEU A 216 -17.05 3.18 10.30
C LEU A 216 -15.74 3.07 11.08
N ALA A 217 -15.51 1.92 11.69
CA ALA A 217 -14.21 1.52 12.19
C ALA A 217 -14.05 0.01 11.97
N ALA A 218 -12.86 -0.53 12.20
CA ALA A 218 -12.62 -1.96 12.16
C ALA A 218 -11.84 -2.39 13.39
N GLN A 219 -12.13 -3.58 13.88
CA GLN A 219 -11.43 -4.22 14.97
C GLN A 219 -10.67 -5.44 14.43
N ALA A 220 -9.37 -5.51 14.68
CA ALA A 220 -8.53 -6.64 14.31
C ALA A 220 -8.09 -7.40 15.57
N LYS A 221 -7.99 -8.71 15.47
CA LYS A 221 -7.59 -9.63 16.54
C LYS A 221 -6.51 -10.59 16.03
N ASP A 222 -5.48 -10.83 16.83
CA ASP A 222 -4.43 -11.81 16.55
C ASP A 222 -4.70 -13.19 17.17
N GLY A 223 -3.72 -14.09 17.08
CA GLY A 223 -3.79 -15.44 17.66
C GLY A 223 -3.67 -15.47 19.20
N ALA A 224 -3.08 -14.44 19.81
CA ALA A 224 -2.91 -14.32 21.27
C ALA A 224 -4.13 -13.68 21.95
N GLY A 225 -5.04 -13.12 21.16
CA GLY A 225 -6.20 -12.39 21.63
C GLY A 225 -5.94 -10.91 21.88
N ASN A 226 -4.81 -10.35 21.43
CA ASN A 226 -4.62 -8.91 21.39
C ASN A 226 -5.58 -8.31 20.36
N ILE A 227 -6.17 -7.18 20.72
CA ILE A 227 -7.21 -6.51 19.93
C ILE A 227 -6.81 -5.07 19.71
N ALA A 228 -6.95 -4.61 18.47
CA ALA A 228 -6.83 -3.20 18.10
C ALA A 228 -8.05 -2.73 17.34
N THR A 229 -8.44 -1.47 17.54
CA THR A 229 -9.53 -0.82 16.82
C THR A 229 -8.98 0.36 16.03
N SER A 230 -9.39 0.51 14.78
CA SER A 230 -8.94 1.59 13.91
C SER A 230 -9.46 2.95 14.39
N THR A 231 -8.87 4.02 13.86
CA THR A 231 -9.50 5.34 13.90
C THR A 231 -10.88 5.29 13.23
N VAL A 232 -11.79 6.14 13.71
CA VAL A 232 -13.14 6.27 13.15
C VAL A 232 -13.09 7.03 11.83
N VAL A 233 -13.77 6.50 10.81
CA VAL A 233 -14.07 7.14 9.53
C VAL A 233 -15.54 7.57 9.53
N THR A 234 -15.79 8.84 9.34
CA THR A 234 -17.14 9.42 9.25
C THR A 234 -17.54 9.56 7.79
N VAL A 235 -18.72 9.07 7.42
CA VAL A 235 -19.26 9.18 6.07
C VAL A 235 -20.67 9.74 6.09
N THR A 236 -21.09 10.36 4.99
CA THR A 236 -22.47 10.81 4.79
C THR A 236 -23.17 9.90 3.80
N VAL A 237 -24.18 9.16 4.24
CA VAL A 237 -25.05 8.38 3.36
C VAL A 237 -26.09 9.31 2.74
N ASN A 238 -26.13 9.39 1.42
CA ASN A 238 -27.11 10.16 0.68
C ASN A 238 -27.67 9.38 -0.52
N ASN A 239 -28.77 8.66 -0.29
CA ASN A 239 -29.51 7.95 -1.34
C ASN A 239 -30.61 8.79 -1.99
N VAL A 240 -30.64 10.11 -1.76
CA VAL A 240 -31.58 10.97 -2.48
C VAL A 240 -31.10 11.06 -3.92
N ALA A 241 -31.91 10.56 -4.86
CA ALA A 241 -31.64 10.75 -6.27
C ALA A 241 -31.52 12.25 -6.52
N SER A 242 -30.31 12.72 -6.86
CA SER A 242 -30.12 14.06 -7.36
C SER A 242 -30.95 14.14 -8.64
N THR A 243 -32.05 14.88 -8.60
CA THR A 243 -32.74 15.26 -9.82
C THR A 243 -31.69 15.92 -10.70
N PRO A 244 -31.49 15.47 -11.96
CA PRO A 244 -30.59 16.19 -12.85
C PRO A 244 -31.07 17.63 -12.84
N SER A 245 -30.17 18.58 -12.55
CA SER A 245 -30.51 19.99 -12.72
C SER A 245 -31.07 20.12 -14.13
N PRO A 246 -32.17 20.86 -14.35
CA PRO A 246 -32.63 21.13 -15.71
C PRO A 246 -31.41 21.59 -16.52
N PRO A 247 -31.23 21.08 -17.75
CA PRO A 247 -30.13 21.54 -18.58
C PRO A 247 -30.15 23.06 -18.58
N PRO A 248 -28.97 23.72 -18.49
CA PRO A 248 -28.93 25.17 -18.56
C PRO A 248 -29.77 25.61 -19.76
N PRO A 249 -30.61 26.65 -19.62
CA PRO A 249 -31.41 27.11 -20.74
C PRO A 249 -30.49 27.30 -21.93
N PRO A 250 -30.91 26.89 -23.14
CA PRO A 250 -30.10 27.11 -24.33
C PRO A 250 -29.68 28.58 -24.34
N PRO A 251 -28.41 28.90 -24.68
CA PRO A 251 -28.01 30.29 -24.85
C PRO A 251 -29.04 30.98 -25.75
N PRO A 252 -29.40 32.24 -25.48
CA PRO A 252 -30.35 32.96 -26.33
C PRO A 252 -29.91 32.80 -27.80
N PRO A 253 -30.85 32.64 -28.75
CA PRO A 253 -30.50 32.53 -30.15
C PRO A 253 -29.52 33.65 -30.48
N VAL A 254 -28.29 33.27 -30.85
CA VAL A 254 -27.32 34.23 -31.34
C VAL A 254 -27.97 34.78 -32.61
N ALA A 255 -28.42 36.03 -32.55
CA ALA A 255 -29.14 36.64 -33.66
C ALA A 255 -28.31 36.44 -34.94
N GLU A 256 -28.95 36.03 -36.03
CA GLU A 256 -28.28 35.67 -37.29
C GLU A 256 -27.42 36.82 -37.84
N ASP A 257 -27.66 38.03 -37.36
CA ASP A 257 -26.97 39.28 -37.69
C ASP A 257 -25.94 39.73 -36.64
N SER A 258 -25.58 38.91 -35.65
CA SER A 258 -24.50 39.25 -34.70
C SER A 258 -23.11 38.94 -35.27
N TYR A 259 -22.08 39.66 -34.83
CA TYR A 259 -20.70 39.36 -35.27
C TYR A 259 -20.30 37.91 -34.96
N THR A 260 -20.74 37.35 -33.82
CA THR A 260 -20.49 35.95 -33.49
C THR A 260 -21.04 35.00 -34.55
N TRP A 261 -22.30 35.21 -34.97
CA TRP A 261 -22.90 34.40 -36.03
C TRP A 261 -22.20 34.61 -37.36
N ILE A 262 -21.94 35.87 -37.77
CA ILE A 262 -21.24 36.20 -39.02
C ILE A 262 -19.85 35.57 -39.05
N SER A 263 -19.11 35.64 -37.94
CA SER A 263 -17.79 35.05 -37.82
C SER A 263 -17.85 33.53 -37.97
N GLN A 264 -18.74 32.86 -37.24
CA GLN A 264 -18.83 31.39 -37.23
C GLN A 264 -19.38 30.80 -38.53
N ASN A 265 -20.37 31.46 -39.15
CA ASN A 265 -21.10 30.91 -40.29
C ASN A 265 -20.61 31.42 -41.65
N ILE A 266 -19.87 32.54 -41.67
CA ILE A 266 -19.36 33.16 -42.91
C ILE A 266 -17.83 33.27 -42.85
N LEU A 267 -17.27 34.07 -41.95
CA LEU A 267 -15.86 34.46 -42.02
C LEU A 267 -14.90 33.28 -41.80
N VAL A 268 -15.15 32.48 -40.76
CA VAL A 268 -14.36 31.28 -40.43
C VAL A 268 -14.39 30.24 -41.55
N PRO A 269 -15.56 29.75 -42.00
CA PRO A 269 -15.60 28.68 -42.99
C PRO A 269 -15.25 29.14 -44.41
N LYS A 270 -15.46 30.42 -44.76
CA LYS A 270 -15.37 30.87 -46.17
C LYS A 270 -14.20 31.79 -46.47
N CYS A 271 -13.68 32.51 -45.48
CA CYS A 271 -12.73 33.60 -45.74
C CYS A 271 -11.36 33.36 -45.10
N LEU A 272 -11.32 32.73 -43.92
CA LEU A 272 -10.13 32.65 -43.07
C LEU A 272 -8.99 31.79 -43.64
N SER A 273 -9.23 30.93 -44.62
CA SER A 273 -8.14 30.19 -45.29
C SER A 273 -7.17 31.11 -46.05
N CYS A 274 -7.65 32.25 -46.57
CA CYS A 274 -6.83 33.23 -47.30
C CYS A 274 -6.75 34.59 -46.60
N HIS A 275 -7.70 34.92 -45.72
CA HIS A 275 -7.82 36.22 -45.07
C HIS A 275 -7.71 36.10 -43.54
N SER A 276 -6.63 35.48 -43.07
CA SER A 276 -6.31 35.37 -41.63
C SER A 276 -5.16 36.28 -41.22
N ALA A 277 -4.87 36.27 -39.90
CA ALA A 277 -3.69 36.89 -39.30
C ALA A 277 -2.34 36.35 -39.83
N SER A 278 -2.34 35.25 -40.58
CA SER A 278 -1.11 34.67 -41.14
C SER A 278 -1.00 34.93 -42.64
N THR A 279 -2.10 34.79 -43.37
CA THR A 279 -2.07 34.86 -44.84
C THR A 279 -2.31 36.27 -45.36
N HIS A 280 -3.17 37.05 -44.69
CA HIS A 280 -3.48 38.44 -45.01
C HIS A 280 -3.61 38.72 -46.53
N TYR A 281 -4.24 37.82 -47.30
CA TYR A 281 -4.23 37.92 -48.75
C TYR A 281 -4.83 39.26 -49.19
N LYS A 282 -4.05 40.03 -49.95
CA LYS A 282 -4.35 41.42 -50.34
C LYS A 282 -4.62 42.39 -49.17
N GLY A 283 -3.99 42.15 -48.03
CA GLY A 283 -4.05 43.01 -46.85
C GLY A 283 -5.33 42.89 -46.03
N VAL A 284 -6.17 41.88 -46.28
CA VAL A 284 -7.47 41.68 -45.59
C VAL A 284 -7.36 40.55 -44.57
N ASP A 285 -7.92 40.78 -43.38
CA ASP A 285 -7.91 39.89 -42.22
C ASP A 285 -9.26 39.87 -41.50
N TYR A 286 -9.84 38.68 -41.38
CA TYR A 286 -11.11 38.44 -40.70
C TYR A 286 -10.96 37.63 -39.40
N SER A 287 -9.74 37.50 -38.86
CA SER A 287 -9.46 36.71 -37.66
C SER A 287 -10.03 37.30 -36.37
N THR A 288 -10.32 38.60 -36.36
CA THR A 288 -10.88 39.30 -35.20
C THR A 288 -11.89 40.35 -35.65
N TYR A 289 -12.72 40.81 -34.71
CA TYR A 289 -13.71 41.86 -34.95
C TYR A 289 -13.05 43.13 -35.49
N ALA A 290 -12.04 43.65 -34.78
CA ALA A 290 -11.35 44.87 -35.15
C ALA A 290 -10.71 44.80 -36.56
N LYS A 291 -10.17 43.63 -36.93
CA LYS A 291 -9.58 43.40 -38.26
C LYS A 291 -10.65 43.28 -39.35
N THR A 292 -11.77 42.64 -39.04
CA THR A 292 -12.93 42.56 -39.93
C THR A 292 -13.45 43.96 -40.26
N ILE A 293 -13.61 44.82 -39.25
CA ILE A 293 -14.06 46.20 -39.45
C ILE A 293 -13.05 47.00 -40.28
N SER A 294 -11.78 47.01 -39.85
CA SER A 294 -10.75 47.86 -40.46
C SER A 294 -10.29 47.39 -41.84
N THR A 295 -9.94 46.12 -42.00
CA THR A 295 -9.34 45.59 -43.23
C THR A 295 -10.38 45.04 -44.20
N GLY A 296 -11.53 44.57 -43.71
CA GLY A 296 -12.70 44.22 -44.51
C GLY A 296 -13.40 45.44 -45.10
N GLY A 297 -13.02 46.64 -44.67
CA GLY A 297 -13.62 47.90 -45.11
C GLY A 297 -15.11 47.93 -44.82
N VAL A 298 -15.51 47.54 -43.60
CA VAL A 298 -16.90 47.54 -43.17
C VAL A 298 -17.28 48.95 -42.75
N VAL A 299 -18.28 49.52 -43.42
CA VAL A 299 -18.85 50.82 -43.10
C VAL A 299 -20.17 50.58 -42.37
N SER A 300 -20.14 50.78 -41.05
CA SER A 300 -21.32 50.66 -40.17
C SER A 300 -22.53 51.40 -40.76
N GLY A 301 -23.65 50.71 -40.87
CA GLY A 301 -24.92 51.22 -41.41
C GLY A 301 -25.02 51.20 -42.94
N ASN A 302 -23.94 50.85 -43.67
CA ASN A 302 -23.93 50.94 -45.14
C ASN A 302 -23.26 49.71 -45.80
N PRO A 303 -24.04 48.68 -46.16
CA PRO A 303 -23.53 47.52 -46.89
C PRO A 303 -22.96 47.88 -48.27
N GLY A 304 -23.56 48.83 -48.98
CA GLY A 304 -23.12 49.28 -50.31
C GLY A 304 -21.76 49.99 -50.30
N ALA A 305 -21.39 50.60 -49.18
CA ALA A 305 -20.05 51.16 -48.95
C ALA A 305 -19.08 50.15 -48.32
N SER A 306 -19.57 48.98 -47.90
CA SER A 306 -18.76 47.96 -47.21
C SER A 306 -18.09 47.02 -48.22
N LYS A 307 -16.76 47.00 -48.24
CA LYS A 307 -16.00 46.20 -49.22
C LYS A 307 -16.18 44.70 -49.02
N LEU A 308 -16.25 44.25 -47.77
CA LEU A 308 -16.59 42.88 -47.38
C LEU A 308 -17.92 42.45 -48.03
N TYR A 309 -18.97 43.26 -47.90
CA TYR A 309 -20.30 42.93 -48.44
C TYR A 309 -20.33 42.98 -49.97
N THR A 310 -19.91 44.09 -50.58
CA THR A 310 -19.99 44.30 -52.03
C THR A 310 -19.17 43.28 -52.83
N THR A 311 -18.00 42.87 -52.32
CA THR A 311 -17.15 41.85 -52.96
C THR A 311 -17.77 40.45 -52.88
N CYS A 312 -18.55 40.16 -51.83
CA CYS A 312 -19.31 38.91 -51.73
C CYS A 312 -20.57 38.95 -52.60
N GLN A 313 -21.30 40.07 -52.58
CA GLN A 313 -22.56 40.26 -53.31
C GLN A 313 -22.36 40.20 -54.83
N ASN A 314 -21.29 40.80 -55.35
CA ASN A 314 -20.97 40.75 -56.79
C ASN A 314 -20.35 39.42 -57.24
N GLY A 315 -20.22 38.44 -56.32
CA GLY A 315 -19.68 37.13 -56.61
C GLY A 315 -18.16 37.08 -56.78
N SER A 316 -17.41 38.15 -56.52
CA SER A 316 -15.94 38.13 -56.63
C SER A 316 -15.29 37.24 -55.56
N MET A 317 -15.90 37.17 -54.38
CA MET A 317 -15.48 36.30 -53.28
C MET A 317 -16.67 35.54 -52.69
N PRO A 318 -16.44 34.38 -52.06
CA PRO A 318 -15.19 33.62 -52.02
C PRO A 318 -14.84 32.97 -53.36
N LYS A 319 -13.55 32.75 -53.64
CA LYS A 319 -13.09 32.07 -54.86
C LYS A 319 -13.16 30.53 -54.77
N ASN A 320 -12.81 29.97 -53.60
CA ASN A 320 -12.55 28.53 -53.48
C ASN A 320 -13.55 27.78 -52.57
N SER A 321 -14.45 28.47 -51.85
CA SER A 321 -15.30 27.86 -50.81
C SER A 321 -16.81 27.90 -51.11
N GLY A 322 -17.18 28.02 -52.40
CA GLY A 322 -18.55 28.32 -52.82
C GLY A 322 -18.97 29.76 -52.49
N LYS A 323 -19.91 30.31 -53.27
CA LYS A 323 -20.47 31.64 -53.00
C LYS A 323 -21.30 31.63 -51.73
N LEU A 324 -21.44 32.79 -51.09
CA LEU A 324 -22.37 32.94 -49.98
C LEU A 324 -23.78 32.68 -50.50
N SER A 325 -24.60 31.97 -49.71
CA SER A 325 -26.03 31.86 -49.99
C SER A 325 -26.73 33.22 -49.85
N SER A 326 -27.95 33.32 -50.37
CA SER A 326 -28.78 34.51 -50.17
C SER A 326 -28.97 34.83 -48.68
N ASP A 327 -29.15 33.82 -47.84
CA ASP A 327 -29.32 34.00 -46.39
C ASP A 327 -28.04 34.52 -45.72
N GLN A 328 -26.87 34.02 -46.12
CA GLN A 328 -25.59 34.51 -45.62
C GLN A 328 -25.32 35.95 -46.05
N LEU A 329 -25.66 36.32 -47.30
CA LEU A 329 -25.58 37.71 -47.76
C LEU A 329 -26.56 38.61 -47.00
N ASN A 330 -27.79 38.15 -46.75
CA ASN A 330 -28.79 38.89 -46.00
C ASN A 330 -28.35 39.10 -44.55
N ALA A 331 -27.89 38.06 -43.85
CA ALA A 331 -27.35 38.15 -42.50
C ALA A 331 -26.18 39.14 -42.41
N LEU A 332 -25.23 39.06 -43.36
CA LEU A 332 -24.10 39.98 -43.43
C LEU A 332 -24.54 41.43 -43.68
N SER A 333 -25.50 41.64 -44.57
CA SER A 333 -26.09 42.96 -44.84
C SER A 333 -26.76 43.52 -43.59
N THR A 334 -27.58 42.72 -42.92
CA THR A 334 -28.32 43.11 -41.70
C THR A 334 -27.37 43.45 -40.56
N TRP A 335 -26.33 42.66 -40.32
CA TRP A 335 -25.30 42.97 -39.34
C TRP A 335 -24.67 44.34 -39.59
N ILE A 336 -24.33 44.64 -40.85
CA ILE A 336 -23.74 45.92 -41.23
C ILE A 336 -24.75 47.06 -41.03
N ILE A 337 -26.00 46.89 -41.48
CA ILE A 337 -27.10 47.88 -41.30
C ILE A 337 -27.30 48.19 -39.82
N ASN A 338 -27.24 47.17 -38.95
CA ASN A 338 -27.40 47.28 -37.49
C ASN A 338 -26.16 47.83 -36.77
N GLY A 339 -25.20 48.34 -37.52
CA GLY A 339 -24.05 49.09 -37.03
C GLY A 339 -22.77 48.25 -36.90
N ALA A 340 -22.74 47.06 -37.48
CA ALA A 340 -21.61 46.13 -37.45
C ALA A 340 -21.04 45.93 -36.03
N LYS A 341 -21.93 45.77 -35.05
CA LYS A 341 -21.56 45.66 -33.62
C LYS A 341 -20.96 44.28 -33.33
N GLN A 342 -20.05 44.24 -32.37
CA GLN A 342 -19.46 42.99 -31.87
C GLN A 342 -20.51 42.14 -31.13
#